data_AF-A0A3C1YB48-F1
#
_entry.id   AF-A0A3C1YB48-F1
#
_cell.length_a   1.000
_cell.length_b   1.000
_cell.length_c   1.000
_cell.angle_alpha   90.00
_cell.angle_beta   90.00
_cell.angle_gamma   90.00
#
_symmetry.space_group_name_H-M   'P 1'
#
loop_
_entity.id
_entity.type
_entity.pdbx_description
1 polymer ?
#
loop_
_entity_poly.entity_id
_entity_poly.type
_entity_poly.pdbx_seq_one_letter_code
_entity_poly.pdbx_strand_id
1 'polypeptide(L)'
;MPKYFSIFLVALTLSAYSQESSLEFNTDIGLFNSSINAQLLSQSYGFLDEVEKSNIIDALKAENNIAFESNNAILYQNKKGWGLSLSNHTGAYATYSKSLVELSLLGNTPFKGENLKLDPLDITAFNYSQLDFSYQWSKKIQTSVGLLLGHHFLDATVNEARFYTHPQAAFINYQVDYEAHFTDTTDLLQKPFGNKGYGAVFGMSYKDSINNGEIELSISDLGFIRWNDKTSNMHIESQYEFEGINVNDFISFSDSIIRNEIDSLQSDLQSNIKE
;
A
#
# COMPACT_ATOMS: atom_id res chain seq x y z
N MET A 1 24.87 0.35 20.18
CA MET A 1 23.52 0.75 20.63
C MET A 1 23.49 0.88 22.15
N PRO A 2 23.85 2.06 22.71
CA PRO A 2 23.17 2.54 23.92
C PRO A 2 23.19 4.09 24.01
N LYS A 3 22.50 4.79 23.11
CA LYS A 3 22.28 6.25 23.25
C LYS A 3 20.81 6.65 23.28
N TYR A 4 19.91 5.77 22.81
CA TYR A 4 18.47 6.01 22.82
C TYR A 4 17.79 5.57 24.13
N PHE A 5 18.41 4.69 24.91
CA PHE A 5 17.87 4.26 26.21
C PHE A 5 17.91 5.38 27.27
N SER A 6 18.85 6.32 27.13
CA SER A 6 18.98 7.45 28.07
C SER A 6 17.95 8.56 27.83
N ILE A 7 17.42 8.71 26.61
CA ILE A 7 16.37 9.71 26.32
C ILE A 7 15.03 9.28 26.93
N PHE A 8 14.74 7.98 26.92
CA PHE A 8 13.55 7.42 27.57
C PHE A 8 13.57 7.60 29.10
N LEU A 9 14.76 7.56 29.72
CA LEU A 9 14.91 7.73 31.16
C LEU A 9 14.81 9.21 31.62
N VAL A 10 15.15 10.17 30.75
CA VAL A 10 15.05 11.62 31.06
C VAL A 10 13.60 12.11 30.97
N ALA A 11 12.76 11.49 30.13
CA ALA A 11 11.32 11.76 30.12
C ALA A 11 10.63 11.31 31.43
N LEU A 12 11.14 10.25 32.06
CA LEU A 12 10.60 9.71 33.32
C LEU A 12 10.98 10.53 34.56
N THR A 13 12.01 11.38 34.51
CA THR A 13 12.44 12.18 35.68
C THR A 13 11.79 13.56 35.76
N LEU A 14 11.09 14.01 34.71
CA LEU A 14 10.32 15.25 34.70
C LEU A 14 8.85 15.08 35.18
N SER A 15 8.39 13.85 35.41
CA SER A 15 7.02 13.53 35.82
C SER A 15 6.80 13.49 37.34
N ALA A 16 7.82 13.81 38.14
CA ALA A 16 7.81 13.61 39.59
C ALA A 16 7.48 14.88 40.40
N TYR A 17 6.55 15.74 39.98
CA TYR A 17 5.91 16.73 40.87
C TYR A 17 4.48 17.06 40.41
N SER A 18 3.48 16.49 41.10
CA SER A 18 2.03 16.82 41.06
C SER A 18 1.33 16.67 39.68
N GLN A 19 0.83 15.45 39.43
CA GLN A 19 0.30 14.98 38.14
C GLN A 19 -1.06 15.57 37.73
N GLU A 20 -1.10 16.24 36.57
CA GLU A 20 -2.31 16.48 35.75
C GLU A 20 -1.95 16.49 34.24
N SER A 21 -0.94 15.74 33.81
CA SER A 21 -0.58 15.63 32.38
C SER A 21 -0.48 14.15 32.02
N SER A 22 -0.99 13.77 30.86
CA SER A 22 -0.96 12.39 30.37
C SER A 22 0.09 12.23 29.28
N LEU A 23 0.67 11.03 29.22
CA LEU A 23 1.46 10.54 28.11
C LEU A 23 0.85 9.21 27.71
N GLU A 24 0.44 9.11 26.46
CA GLU A 24 -0.26 7.95 25.91
C GLU A 24 0.49 7.44 24.69
N PHE A 25 0.52 6.12 24.53
CA PHE A 25 1.04 5.45 23.36
C PHE A 25 -0.06 4.56 22.79
N ASN A 26 -0.49 4.88 21.57
CA ASN A 26 -1.55 4.18 20.87
C ASN A 26 -0.97 3.50 19.62
N THR A 27 -1.32 2.25 19.42
CA THR A 27 -0.93 1.46 18.25
C THR A 27 -2.15 0.70 17.76
N ASP A 28 -2.50 0.93 16.51
CA ASP A 28 -3.61 0.29 15.82
C ASP A 28 -3.04 -0.40 14.59
N ILE A 29 -3.28 -1.71 14.46
CA ILE A 29 -2.84 -2.51 13.31
C ILE A 29 -4.05 -3.24 12.76
N GLY A 30 -4.35 -2.97 11.49
CA GLY A 30 -5.44 -3.56 10.74
C GLY A 30 -4.92 -4.46 9.62
N LEU A 31 -5.53 -5.63 9.47
CA LEU A 31 -5.37 -6.49 8.31
C LEU A 31 -6.76 -6.89 7.84
N PHE A 32 -7.02 -6.68 6.56
CA PHE A 32 -8.27 -7.05 5.92
C PHE A 32 -7.98 -7.85 4.65
N ASN A 33 -8.73 -8.93 4.45
CA ASN A 33 -8.72 -9.70 3.23
C ASN A 33 -10.14 -10.20 2.94
N SER A 34 -10.62 -10.04 1.71
CA SER A 34 -12.00 -10.39 1.35
C SER A 34 -12.25 -11.87 1.06
N SER A 35 -11.19 -12.66 0.80
CA SER A 35 -11.31 -13.94 0.08
C SER A 35 -10.31 -15.02 0.53
N ILE A 36 -9.07 -14.65 0.86
CA ILE A 36 -8.03 -15.56 1.34
C ILE A 36 -8.03 -15.52 2.88
N ASN A 37 -8.35 -16.66 3.49
CA ASN A 37 -8.34 -16.80 4.95
C ASN A 37 -7.02 -17.39 5.46
N ALA A 38 -6.78 -17.27 6.77
CA ALA A 38 -5.57 -17.75 7.42
C ALA A 38 -5.37 -19.28 7.33
N GLN A 39 -6.46 -20.05 7.18
CA GLN A 39 -6.40 -21.50 7.03
C GLN A 39 -5.80 -21.89 5.67
N LEU A 40 -6.14 -21.14 4.62
CA LEU A 40 -5.62 -21.32 3.28
C LEU A 40 -4.12 -20.96 3.20
N LEU A 41 -3.71 -19.89 3.89
CA LEU A 41 -2.30 -19.47 3.98
C LEU A 41 -1.45 -20.44 4.81
N SER A 42 -2.01 -21.02 5.88
CA SER A 42 -1.25 -21.93 6.74
C SER A 42 -1.01 -23.31 6.12
N GLN A 43 -1.77 -23.67 5.09
CA GLN A 43 -1.54 -24.86 4.27
C GLN A 43 -0.41 -24.63 3.26
N SER A 44 -0.20 -23.37 2.87
CA SER A 44 0.71 -22.95 1.79
C SER A 44 2.21 -22.88 2.16
N TYR A 45 2.67 -23.51 3.26
CA TYR A 45 4.09 -23.51 3.62
C TYR A 45 4.90 -24.47 2.72
N GLY A 46 5.16 -24.07 1.47
CA GLY A 46 5.90 -24.86 0.50
C GLY A 46 5.50 -24.59 -0.95
N PHE A 47 5.60 -25.62 -1.80
CA PHE A 47 5.03 -25.59 -3.14
C PHE A 47 3.52 -25.84 -3.05
N LEU A 48 2.72 -24.95 -3.64
CA LEU A 48 1.28 -25.11 -3.72
C LEU A 48 0.92 -26.28 -4.64
N ASP A 49 0.27 -27.31 -4.12
CA ASP A 49 -0.27 -28.40 -4.94
C ASP A 49 -1.53 -27.98 -5.73
N GLU A 50 -2.04 -28.85 -6.60
CA GLU A 50 -3.22 -28.54 -7.42
C GLU A 50 -4.48 -28.30 -6.60
N VAL A 51 -4.63 -29.01 -5.47
CA VAL A 51 -5.80 -28.89 -4.59
C VAL A 51 -5.74 -27.56 -3.83
N GLU A 52 -4.57 -27.19 -3.33
CA GLU A 52 -4.32 -25.90 -2.67
C GLU A 52 -4.56 -24.74 -3.63
N LYS A 53 -4.07 -24.82 -4.88
CA LYS A 53 -4.35 -23.82 -5.92
C LYS A 53 -5.84 -23.71 -6.21
N SER A 54 -6.55 -24.83 -6.36
CA SER A 54 -8.00 -24.83 -6.57
C SER A 54 -8.71 -24.18 -5.40
N ASN A 55 -8.38 -24.54 -4.16
CA ASN A 55 -8.99 -23.98 -2.97
C ASN A 55 -8.77 -22.45 -2.87
N ILE A 56 -7.59 -21.96 -3.25
CA ILE A 56 -7.32 -20.53 -3.35
C ILE A 56 -8.25 -19.88 -4.37
N ILE A 57 -8.28 -20.41 -5.59
CA ILE A 57 -9.05 -19.87 -6.71
C ILE A 57 -10.57 -19.91 -6.43
N ASP A 58 -11.06 -20.98 -5.81
CA ASP A 58 -12.47 -21.18 -5.48
C ASP A 58 -12.95 -20.21 -4.38
N ALA A 59 -12.04 -19.77 -3.51
CA ALA A 59 -12.33 -18.77 -2.49
C ALA A 59 -12.38 -17.34 -3.04
N LEU A 60 -11.78 -17.09 -4.21
CA LEU A 60 -11.75 -15.77 -4.83
C LEU A 60 -13.09 -15.40 -5.47
N LYS A 61 -13.48 -14.15 -5.29
CA LYS A 61 -14.54 -13.46 -6.02
C LYS A 61 -13.97 -12.85 -7.29
N ALA A 62 -14.82 -12.37 -8.19
CA ALA A 62 -14.38 -11.68 -9.41
C ALA A 62 -13.41 -10.51 -9.09
N GLU A 63 -13.72 -9.77 -8.02
CA GLU A 63 -12.89 -8.71 -7.45
C GLU A 63 -12.60 -9.03 -5.98
N ASN A 64 -11.35 -8.85 -5.56
CA ASN A 64 -10.87 -9.17 -4.23
C ASN A 64 -10.07 -8.00 -3.68
N ASN A 65 -10.07 -7.88 -2.35
CA ASN A 65 -9.44 -6.76 -1.65
C ASN A 65 -8.50 -7.29 -0.57
N ILE A 66 -7.33 -6.67 -0.45
CA ILE A 66 -6.42 -6.82 0.68
C ILE A 66 -6.05 -5.43 1.20
N ALA A 67 -6.03 -5.26 2.51
CA ALA A 67 -5.59 -4.02 3.13
C ALA A 67 -4.75 -4.29 4.37
N PHE A 68 -3.78 -3.41 4.58
CA PHE A 68 -2.97 -3.31 5.77
C PHE A 68 -2.94 -1.86 6.21
N GLU A 69 -3.16 -1.63 7.50
CA GLU A 69 -3.03 -0.32 8.12
C GLU A 69 -2.23 -0.45 9.41
N SER A 70 -1.35 0.52 9.67
CA SER A 70 -0.70 0.69 10.95
C SER A 70 -0.64 2.16 11.32
N ASN A 71 -1.24 2.49 12.45
CA ASN A 71 -1.25 3.82 13.05
C ASN A 71 -0.56 3.72 14.40
N ASN A 72 0.52 4.49 14.59
CA ASN A 72 1.26 4.51 15.85
C ASN A 72 1.38 5.95 16.31
N ALA A 73 0.95 6.27 17.52
CA ALA A 73 0.92 7.62 18.04
C ALA A 73 1.46 7.70 19.46
N ILE A 74 2.25 8.73 19.73
CA ILE A 74 2.59 9.19 21.08
C ILE A 74 1.86 10.50 21.28
N LEU A 75 1.03 10.58 22.31
CA LEU A 75 0.26 11.77 22.65
C LEU A 75 0.68 12.27 24.03
N TYR A 76 0.99 13.56 24.14
CA TYR A 76 1.19 14.26 25.40
C TYR A 76 0.07 15.29 25.58
N GLN A 77 -0.64 15.24 26.70
CA GLN A 77 -1.67 16.22 27.05
C GLN A 77 -1.31 16.94 28.34
N ASN A 78 -1.32 18.26 28.31
CA ASN A 78 -1.07 19.11 29.47
C ASN A 78 -2.38 19.51 30.18
N LYS A 79 -2.32 19.69 31.50
CA LYS A 79 -3.44 20.19 32.31
C LYS A 79 -4.06 21.50 31.85
N LYS A 80 -3.26 22.34 31.19
CA LYS A 80 -3.71 23.63 30.66
C LYS A 80 -4.53 23.50 29.36
N GLY A 81 -4.83 22.27 28.92
CA GLY A 81 -5.67 21.98 27.76
C GLY A 81 -4.93 21.86 26.44
N TRP A 82 -3.62 22.16 26.37
CA TRP A 82 -2.84 21.94 25.15
C TRP A 82 -2.23 20.55 25.11
N GLY A 83 -2.03 20.01 23.91
CA GLY A 83 -1.40 18.71 23.69
C GLY A 83 -0.49 18.71 22.46
N LEU A 84 0.37 17.70 22.40
CA LEU A 84 1.25 17.41 21.27
C LEU A 84 1.11 15.94 20.91
N SER A 85 0.96 15.63 19.63
CA SER A 85 1.01 14.25 19.12
C SER A 85 2.17 14.11 18.16
N LEU A 86 2.82 12.95 18.17
CA LEU A 86 3.65 12.47 17.08
C LEU A 86 3.10 11.12 16.65
N SER A 87 2.67 11.01 15.40
CA SER A 87 2.15 9.77 14.85
C SER A 87 2.84 9.38 13.55
N ASN A 88 2.79 8.08 13.25
CA ASN A 88 3.14 7.51 11.97
C ASN A 88 1.97 6.67 11.47
N HIS A 89 1.62 6.89 10.20
CA HIS A 89 0.53 6.25 9.50
C HIS A 89 1.10 5.54 8.28
N THR A 90 0.92 4.23 8.23
CA THR A 90 1.31 3.38 7.11
C THR A 90 0.09 2.61 6.62
N GLY A 91 -0.17 2.65 5.32
CA GLY A 91 -1.29 1.96 4.70
C GLY A 91 -0.88 1.31 3.39
N ALA A 92 -1.46 0.16 3.08
CA ALA A 92 -1.36 -0.49 1.78
C ALA A 92 -2.70 -1.19 1.47
N TYR A 93 -3.29 -0.85 0.34
CA TYR A 93 -4.56 -1.37 -0.14
C TYR A 93 -4.33 -1.89 -1.55
N ALA A 94 -4.89 -3.05 -1.84
CA ALA A 94 -4.91 -3.55 -3.20
C ALA A 94 -6.24 -4.21 -3.53
N THR A 95 -6.75 -3.87 -4.69
CA THR A 95 -7.90 -4.52 -5.33
C THR A 95 -7.38 -5.31 -6.53
N TYR A 96 -7.80 -6.56 -6.68
CA TYR A 96 -7.29 -7.45 -7.72
C TYR A 96 -8.36 -8.41 -8.24
N SER A 97 -8.29 -8.72 -9.53
CA SER A 97 -9.19 -9.67 -10.17
C SER A 97 -8.89 -11.13 -9.83
N LYS A 98 -9.91 -11.98 -9.90
CA LYS A 98 -9.73 -13.45 -9.84
C LYS A 98 -8.78 -13.95 -10.92
N SER A 99 -8.97 -13.48 -12.15
CA SER A 99 -8.27 -13.97 -13.32
C SER A 99 -6.77 -13.65 -13.30
N LEU A 100 -6.36 -12.55 -12.66
CA LEU A 100 -4.95 -12.28 -12.40
C LEU A 100 -4.31 -13.35 -11.50
N VAL A 101 -5.02 -13.78 -10.45
CA VAL A 101 -4.52 -14.83 -9.55
C VAL A 101 -4.56 -16.20 -10.22
N GLU A 102 -5.61 -16.51 -10.97
CA GLU A 102 -5.73 -17.73 -11.75
C GLU A 102 -4.58 -17.89 -12.75
N LEU A 103 -4.29 -16.84 -13.53
CA LEU A 103 -3.18 -16.82 -14.48
C LEU A 103 -1.82 -16.98 -13.75
N SER A 104 -1.66 -16.35 -12.59
CA SER A 104 -0.43 -16.44 -11.80
C SER A 104 -0.18 -17.83 -11.21
N LEU A 105 -1.24 -18.51 -10.74
CA LEU A 105 -1.13 -19.82 -10.07
C LEU A 105 -1.11 -21.00 -11.06
N LEU A 106 -1.91 -20.91 -12.12
CA LEU A 106 -2.11 -21.99 -13.10
C LEU A 106 -1.30 -21.79 -14.38
N GLY A 107 -0.73 -20.61 -14.59
CA GLY A 107 -0.18 -20.22 -15.88
C GLY A 107 -1.27 -20.06 -16.93
N ASN A 108 -0.87 -19.97 -18.20
CA ASN A 108 -1.79 -19.70 -19.31
C ASN A 108 -2.39 -20.95 -19.97
N THR A 109 -1.89 -22.15 -19.65
CA THR A 109 -2.30 -23.39 -20.32
C THR A 109 -3.81 -23.67 -20.24
N PRO A 110 -4.48 -23.48 -19.08
CA PRO A 110 -5.92 -23.74 -18.98
C PRO A 110 -6.79 -22.77 -19.79
N PHE A 111 -6.25 -21.61 -20.17
CA PHE A 111 -7.00 -20.48 -20.74
C PHE A 111 -6.79 -20.33 -22.26
N LYS A 112 -6.38 -21.40 -22.94
CA LYS A 112 -6.13 -21.40 -24.39
C LYS A 112 -7.41 -21.09 -25.16
N GLY A 113 -7.34 -20.07 -26.02
CA GLY A 113 -8.47 -19.58 -26.81
C GLY A 113 -9.37 -18.59 -26.07
N GLU A 114 -9.08 -18.29 -24.80
CA GLU A 114 -9.86 -17.36 -23.98
C GLU A 114 -9.15 -16.00 -23.89
N ASN A 115 -9.95 -14.92 -23.92
CA ASN A 115 -9.49 -13.57 -23.59
C ASN A 115 -9.75 -13.32 -22.10
N LEU A 116 -8.71 -13.46 -21.29
CA LEU A 116 -8.77 -13.17 -19.86
C LEU A 116 -8.77 -11.67 -19.65
N LYS A 117 -9.64 -11.23 -18.75
CA LYS A 117 -9.70 -9.85 -18.26
C LYS A 117 -9.03 -9.82 -16.89
N LEU A 118 -7.88 -9.15 -16.81
CA LEU A 118 -7.03 -9.15 -15.61
C LEU A 118 -7.26 -7.94 -14.71
N ASP A 119 -7.97 -6.91 -15.16
CA ASP A 119 -8.44 -5.80 -14.33
C ASP A 119 -9.67 -6.20 -13.47
N PRO A 120 -9.92 -5.54 -12.33
CA PRO A 120 -9.13 -4.44 -11.77
C PRO A 120 -7.80 -4.90 -11.18
N LEU A 121 -6.79 -4.02 -11.24
CA LEU A 121 -5.63 -4.06 -10.37
C LEU A 121 -5.37 -2.62 -9.91
N ASP A 122 -5.74 -2.33 -8.68
CA ASP A 122 -5.56 -1.02 -8.05
C ASP A 122 -4.73 -1.20 -6.79
N ILE A 123 -3.70 -0.39 -6.62
CA ILE A 123 -2.80 -0.44 -5.48
C ILE A 123 -2.55 0.98 -4.98
N THR A 124 -2.89 1.23 -3.71
CA THR A 124 -2.53 2.46 -3.02
C THR A 124 -1.70 2.11 -1.80
N ALA A 125 -0.50 2.67 -1.66
CA ALA A 125 0.32 2.53 -0.48
C ALA A 125 0.90 3.87 -0.06
N PHE A 126 0.92 4.13 1.24
CA PHE A 126 1.42 5.38 1.79
C PHE A 126 2.13 5.18 3.13
N ASN A 127 3.03 6.10 3.42
CA ASN A 127 3.62 6.28 4.74
C ASN A 127 3.84 7.77 4.99
N TYR A 128 3.31 8.29 6.09
CA TYR A 128 3.58 9.65 6.53
C TYR A 128 3.67 9.73 8.05
N SER A 129 4.44 10.71 8.53
CA SER A 129 4.44 11.10 9.95
C SER A 129 3.65 12.39 10.14
N GLN A 130 3.00 12.52 11.28
CA GLN A 130 2.19 13.67 11.63
C GLN A 130 2.61 14.21 13.01
N LEU A 131 2.72 15.53 13.09
CA LEU A 131 3.00 16.26 14.32
C LEU A 131 1.84 17.24 14.56
N ASP A 132 0.99 16.99 15.55
CA ASP A 132 -0.09 17.92 15.88
C ASP A 132 0.20 18.72 17.14
N PHE A 133 -0.33 19.94 17.13
CA PHE A 133 -0.65 20.69 18.33
C PHE A 133 -2.16 20.69 18.52
N SER A 134 -2.62 20.28 19.70
CA SER A 134 -4.03 20.32 20.07
C SER A 134 -4.29 21.33 21.18
N TYR A 135 -5.50 21.90 21.21
CA TYR A 135 -5.96 22.75 22.29
C TYR A 135 -7.42 22.47 22.64
N GLN A 136 -7.66 22.25 23.93
CA GLN A 136 -8.96 22.05 24.52
C GLN A 136 -9.52 23.41 24.98
N TRP A 137 -10.41 23.99 24.18
CA TRP A 137 -11.06 25.28 24.46
C TRP A 137 -12.04 25.20 25.62
N SER A 138 -12.67 24.05 25.80
CA SER A 138 -13.59 23.76 26.89
C SER A 138 -13.62 22.26 27.16
N LYS A 139 -14.32 21.83 28.21
CA LYS A 139 -14.56 20.40 28.45
C LYS A 139 -15.21 19.67 27.26
N LYS A 140 -15.86 20.42 26.36
CA LYS A 140 -16.59 19.88 25.22
C LYS A 140 -15.87 20.01 23.89
N ILE A 141 -15.02 21.01 23.70
CA ILE A 141 -14.46 21.36 22.38
C ILE A 141 -12.94 21.29 22.42
N GLN A 142 -12.38 20.54 21.48
CA GLN A 142 -10.95 20.47 21.21
C GLN A 142 -10.70 20.67 19.72
N THR A 143 -9.61 21.36 19.38
CA THR A 143 -9.14 21.49 18.01
C THR A 143 -7.68 21.06 17.91
N SER A 144 -7.25 20.63 16.74
CA SER A 144 -5.85 20.37 16.42
C SER A 144 -5.46 20.98 15.09
N VAL A 145 -4.20 21.36 14.99
CA VAL A 145 -3.53 21.69 13.73
C VAL A 145 -2.23 20.90 13.70
N GLY A 146 -1.91 20.35 12.54
CA GLY A 146 -0.75 19.49 12.40
C GLY A 146 0.03 19.72 11.12
N LEU A 147 1.29 19.31 11.18
CA LEU A 147 2.19 19.20 10.04
C LEU A 147 2.29 17.73 9.64
N LEU A 148 2.14 17.46 8.35
CA LEU A 148 2.32 16.14 7.76
C LEU A 148 3.66 16.09 7.03
N LEU A 149 4.41 15.02 7.26
CA LEU A 149 5.66 14.70 6.58
C LEU A 149 5.45 13.41 5.78
N GLY A 150 5.23 13.56 4.48
CA GLY A 150 5.04 12.43 3.58
C GLY A 150 6.36 11.71 3.34
N HIS A 151 6.41 10.40 3.57
CA HIS A 151 7.61 9.60 3.38
C HIS A 151 7.62 8.84 2.07
N HIS A 152 6.57 8.07 1.82
CA HIS A 152 6.41 7.29 0.60
C HIS A 152 4.95 7.29 0.17
N PHE A 153 4.74 7.26 -1.14
CA PHE A 153 3.43 7.17 -1.76
C PHE A 153 3.55 6.36 -3.05
N LEU A 154 2.58 5.50 -3.27
CA LEU A 154 2.32 4.77 -4.50
C LEU A 154 0.81 4.76 -4.69
N ASP A 155 0.38 5.14 -5.87
CA ASP A 155 -0.96 4.95 -6.37
C ASP A 155 -0.81 4.39 -7.78
N ALA A 156 -1.39 3.23 -8.05
CA ALA A 156 -1.19 2.51 -9.29
C ALA A 156 -2.48 1.80 -9.68
N THR A 157 -2.98 2.10 -10.89
CA THR A 157 -4.24 1.61 -11.42
C THR A 157 -4.04 1.03 -12.80
N VAL A 158 -4.51 -0.19 -12.99
CA VAL A 158 -4.64 -0.81 -14.31
C VAL A 158 -6.05 -0.58 -14.83
N ASN A 159 -6.18 0.34 -15.79
CA ASN A 159 -7.46 0.71 -16.40
C ASN A 159 -8.02 -0.41 -17.28
N GLU A 160 -7.13 -1.10 -18.01
CA GLU A 160 -7.47 -2.24 -18.84
C GLU A 160 -6.30 -3.21 -18.86
N ALA A 161 -6.56 -4.50 -18.60
CA ALA A 161 -5.57 -5.54 -18.86
C ALA A 161 -6.23 -6.77 -19.45
N ARG A 162 -5.80 -7.16 -20.64
CA ARG A 162 -6.26 -8.37 -21.33
C ARG A 162 -5.11 -9.28 -21.63
N PHE A 163 -5.36 -10.58 -21.49
CA PHE A 163 -4.39 -11.62 -21.79
C PHE A 163 -5.04 -12.73 -22.59
N TYR A 164 -4.40 -13.10 -23.70
CA TYR A 164 -4.90 -14.11 -24.62
C TYR A 164 -3.81 -15.12 -24.94
N THR A 165 -4.16 -16.39 -24.95
CA THR A 165 -3.27 -17.45 -25.46
C THR A 165 -3.93 -18.12 -26.65
N HIS A 166 -3.20 -18.23 -27.76
CA HIS A 166 -3.71 -18.91 -28.95
C HIS A 166 -4.08 -20.37 -28.65
N PRO A 167 -5.14 -20.95 -29.26
CA PRO A 167 -5.60 -22.30 -28.94
C PRO A 167 -4.52 -23.38 -29.14
N GLN A 168 -3.64 -23.18 -30.10
CA GLN A 168 -2.49 -24.06 -30.36
C GLN A 168 -1.19 -23.62 -29.65
N ALA A 169 -1.27 -22.66 -28.72
CA ALA A 169 -0.13 -22.03 -28.05
C ALA A 169 0.92 -21.45 -29.02
N ALA A 170 0.47 -21.01 -30.20
CA ALA A 170 1.33 -20.42 -31.22
C ALA A 170 1.82 -19.02 -30.82
N PHE A 171 1.00 -18.27 -30.09
CA PHE A 171 1.37 -16.98 -29.54
C PHE A 171 0.58 -16.66 -28.27
N ILE A 172 1.06 -15.65 -27.56
CA ILE A 172 0.40 -14.99 -26.43
C ILE A 172 0.27 -13.51 -26.77
N ASN A 173 -0.90 -12.93 -26.54
CA ASN A 173 -1.13 -11.50 -26.66
C ASN A 173 -1.46 -10.90 -25.30
N TYR A 174 -0.90 -9.72 -25.03
CA TYR A 174 -1.35 -8.89 -23.93
C TYR A 174 -1.67 -7.48 -24.40
N GLN A 175 -2.62 -6.87 -23.72
CA GLN A 175 -2.96 -5.45 -23.82
C GLN A 175 -2.99 -4.90 -22.39
N VAL A 176 -2.32 -3.79 -22.15
CA VAL A 176 -2.29 -3.13 -20.84
C VAL A 176 -2.39 -1.63 -20.98
N ASP A 177 -3.26 -1.03 -20.17
CA ASP A 177 -3.37 0.41 -19.89
C ASP A 177 -3.21 0.57 -18.38
N TYR A 178 -2.15 1.26 -17.99
CA TYR A 178 -1.69 1.38 -16.61
C TYR A 178 -1.24 2.82 -16.32
N GLU A 179 -1.71 3.35 -15.20
CA GLU A 179 -1.31 4.64 -14.65
C GLU A 179 -0.74 4.45 -13.25
N ALA A 180 0.35 5.14 -12.93
CA ALA A 180 0.88 5.19 -11.58
C ALA A 180 1.53 6.51 -11.20
N HIS A 181 1.33 6.88 -9.94
CA HIS A 181 1.91 8.03 -9.26
C HIS A 181 2.70 7.53 -8.06
N PHE A 182 4.00 7.77 -8.03
CA PHE A 182 4.82 7.30 -6.92
C PHE A 182 5.96 8.24 -6.59
N THR A 183 6.29 8.31 -5.30
CA THR A 183 7.52 8.95 -4.85
C THR A 183 8.71 8.04 -5.17
N ASP A 184 9.85 8.62 -5.57
CA ASP A 184 11.11 7.90 -5.81
C ASP A 184 11.34 6.74 -4.82
N THR A 185 11.42 5.50 -5.30
CA THR A 185 11.50 4.28 -4.49
C THR A 185 12.93 3.78 -4.28
N THR A 186 13.94 4.44 -4.86
CA THR A 186 15.34 3.97 -4.85
C THR A 186 15.94 3.80 -3.45
N ASP A 187 15.38 4.49 -2.46
CA ASP A 187 15.85 4.49 -1.08
C ASP A 187 14.87 3.88 -0.05
N LEU A 188 13.80 3.19 -0.50
CA LEU A 188 12.71 2.73 0.37
C LEU A 188 13.20 1.99 1.63
N LEU A 189 14.15 1.06 1.47
CA LEU A 189 14.72 0.27 2.57
C LEU A 189 15.80 1.02 3.37
N GLN A 190 16.46 2.00 2.75
CA GLN A 190 17.58 2.73 3.37
C GLN A 190 17.09 3.95 4.17
N LYS A 191 16.01 4.60 3.70
CA LYS A 191 15.41 5.82 4.26
C LYS A 191 13.90 5.66 4.34
N PRO A 192 13.38 4.75 5.18
CA PRO A 192 11.94 4.53 5.32
C PRO A 192 11.18 5.78 5.81
N PHE A 193 11.87 6.73 6.46
CA PHE A 193 11.32 8.02 6.92
C PHE A 193 11.94 9.22 6.19
N GLY A 194 12.54 9.01 5.02
CA GLY A 194 13.01 10.11 4.18
C GLY A 194 11.83 11.02 3.82
N ASN A 195 11.99 12.33 3.96
CA ASN A 195 10.88 13.24 3.70
C ASN A 195 10.75 13.55 2.19
N LYS A 196 9.58 13.29 1.63
CA LYS A 196 9.24 13.47 0.21
C LYS A 196 7.99 14.34 -0.01
N GLY A 197 7.34 14.80 1.06
CA GLY A 197 6.18 15.68 0.95
C GLY A 197 5.90 16.45 2.24
N TYR A 198 5.23 17.58 2.12
CA TYR A 198 4.77 18.37 3.26
C TYR A 198 3.28 18.60 3.17
N GLY A 199 2.61 18.56 4.31
CA GLY A 199 1.18 18.76 4.38
C GLY A 199 0.75 19.45 5.66
N ALA A 200 -0.53 19.76 5.71
CA ALA A 200 -1.19 20.30 6.88
C ALA A 200 -2.49 19.54 7.12
N VAL A 201 -2.85 19.41 8.39
CA VAL A 201 -4.09 18.75 8.83
C VAL A 201 -4.77 19.61 9.88
N PHE A 202 -6.10 19.59 9.88
CA PHE A 202 -6.94 20.20 10.88
C PHE A 202 -7.87 19.16 11.49
N GLY A 203 -8.04 19.23 12.80
CA GLY A 203 -8.99 18.40 13.53
C GLY A 203 -9.86 19.22 14.48
N MET A 204 -11.08 18.77 14.70
CA MET A 204 -12.00 19.32 15.69
C MET A 204 -12.85 18.20 16.28
N SER A 205 -13.00 18.19 17.60
CA SER A 205 -13.92 17.30 18.30
C SER A 205 -14.85 18.06 19.23
N TYR A 206 -16.09 17.60 19.29
CA TYR A 206 -17.13 18.02 20.22
C TYR A 206 -17.60 16.80 21.02
N LYS A 207 -17.57 16.88 22.34
CA LYS A 207 -18.02 15.83 23.25
C LYS A 207 -18.96 16.39 24.32
N ASP A 208 -20.12 15.77 24.51
CA ASP A 208 -21.10 16.18 25.50
C ASP A 208 -21.81 14.99 26.13
N SER A 209 -22.38 15.17 27.32
CA SER A 209 -23.16 14.14 28.01
C SER A 209 -24.62 14.58 28.13
N ILE A 210 -25.54 13.81 27.54
CA ILE A 210 -26.97 14.09 27.55
C ILE A 210 -27.71 12.86 28.07
N ASN A 211 -28.50 13.01 29.14
CA ASN A 211 -29.39 11.97 29.70
C ASN A 211 -28.73 10.59 29.87
N ASN A 212 -27.55 10.55 30.49
CA ASN A 212 -26.71 9.35 30.68
C ASN A 212 -26.10 8.73 29.41
N GLY A 213 -26.28 9.36 28.25
CA GLY A 213 -25.55 9.05 27.02
C GLY A 213 -24.42 10.03 26.78
N GLU A 214 -23.41 9.60 26.03
CA GLU A 214 -22.32 10.46 25.56
C GLU A 214 -22.49 10.65 24.05
N ILE A 215 -22.34 11.88 23.58
CA ILE A 215 -22.33 12.22 22.17
C ILE A 215 -20.95 12.78 21.86
N GLU A 216 -20.30 12.18 20.86
CA GLU A 216 -19.05 12.66 20.30
C GLU A 216 -19.22 12.90 18.80
N LEU A 217 -18.77 14.06 18.34
CA LEU A 217 -18.66 14.43 16.94
C LEU A 217 -17.23 14.85 16.68
N SER A 218 -16.54 14.17 15.77
CA SER A 218 -15.17 14.48 15.41
C SER A 218 -15.03 14.64 13.91
N ILE A 219 -14.20 15.61 13.54
CA ILE A 219 -13.60 15.75 12.22
C ILE A 219 -12.11 15.55 12.48
N SER A 220 -11.57 14.43 12.03
CA SER A 220 -10.14 14.16 11.99
C SER A 220 -9.66 14.12 10.54
N ASP A 221 -8.36 14.30 10.34
CA ASP A 221 -7.66 14.03 9.07
C ASP A 221 -8.13 14.88 7.88
N LEU A 222 -8.76 16.03 8.15
CA LEU A 222 -9.07 17.02 7.12
C LEU A 222 -7.78 17.77 6.77
N GLY A 223 -7.09 17.28 5.74
CA GLY A 223 -5.79 17.79 5.34
C GLY A 223 -5.39 17.42 3.92
N PHE A 224 -4.16 17.74 3.58
CA PHE A 224 -3.54 17.36 2.32
C PHE A 224 -2.03 17.22 2.50
N ILE A 225 -1.41 16.37 1.69
CA ILE A 225 0.05 16.30 1.54
C ILE A 225 0.37 16.72 0.12
N ARG A 226 1.27 17.70 -0.01
CA ARG A 226 1.89 18.03 -1.28
C ARG A 226 3.21 17.30 -1.38
N TRP A 227 3.28 16.33 -2.27
CA TRP A 227 4.50 15.62 -2.61
C TRP A 227 5.45 16.53 -3.42
N ASN A 228 6.75 16.27 -3.32
CA ASN A 228 7.78 17.06 -3.97
C ASN A 228 7.90 16.75 -5.47
N ASP A 229 8.72 17.53 -6.19
CA ASP A 229 8.91 17.41 -7.65
C ASP A 229 9.68 16.12 -8.07
N LYS A 230 10.00 15.23 -7.12
CA LYS A 230 10.57 13.89 -7.38
C LYS A 230 9.51 12.79 -7.31
N THR A 231 8.24 13.16 -7.27
CA THR A 231 7.13 12.24 -7.53
C THR A 231 7.01 12.06 -9.04
N SER A 232 7.15 10.81 -9.47
CA SER A 232 7.03 10.42 -10.87
C SER A 232 5.60 10.05 -11.18
N ASN A 233 5.12 10.50 -12.34
CA ASN A 233 3.90 9.98 -12.96
C ASN A 233 4.34 9.07 -14.10
N MET A 234 3.69 7.93 -14.23
CA MET A 234 3.98 6.95 -15.28
C MET A 234 2.66 6.52 -15.87
N HIS A 235 2.52 6.69 -17.18
CA HIS A 235 1.40 6.14 -17.93
C HIS A 235 1.94 5.22 -19.02
N ILE A 236 1.42 4.00 -19.10
CA ILE A 236 1.82 2.99 -20.09
C ILE A 236 0.57 2.48 -20.80
N GLU A 237 0.58 2.59 -22.13
CA GLU A 237 -0.36 1.92 -23.02
C GLU A 237 0.43 1.01 -23.96
N SER A 238 0.29 -0.31 -23.82
CA SER A 238 1.02 -1.27 -24.65
C SER A 238 0.12 -2.41 -25.13
N GLN A 239 0.41 -2.88 -26.34
CA GLN A 239 -0.11 -4.12 -26.90
C GLN A 239 1.06 -4.89 -27.52
N TYR A 240 1.22 -6.15 -27.13
CA TYR A 240 2.35 -6.96 -27.56
C TYR A 240 1.92 -8.40 -27.87
N GLU A 241 2.53 -8.97 -28.91
CA GLU A 241 2.37 -10.35 -29.34
C GLU A 241 3.69 -11.10 -29.20
N PHE A 242 3.66 -12.19 -28.43
CA PHE A 242 4.77 -13.11 -28.26
C PHE A 242 4.51 -14.41 -29.01
N GLU A 243 5.24 -14.66 -30.09
CA GLU A 243 5.11 -15.88 -30.93
C GLU A 243 5.97 -17.07 -30.44
N GLY A 244 6.65 -16.92 -29.30
CA GLY A 244 7.58 -17.94 -28.80
C GLY A 244 8.98 -17.82 -29.40
N ILE A 245 9.91 -18.55 -28.78
CA ILE A 245 11.32 -18.55 -29.18
C ILE A 245 11.57 -19.79 -30.04
N ASN A 246 11.98 -19.59 -31.29
CA ASN A 246 12.40 -20.71 -32.13
C ASN A 246 13.84 -21.13 -31.78
N VAL A 247 13.97 -22.28 -31.12
CA VAL A 247 15.27 -22.86 -30.77
C VAL A 247 15.67 -23.89 -31.83
N ASN A 248 16.51 -23.46 -32.77
CA ASN A 248 16.98 -24.31 -33.86
C ASN A 248 17.87 -25.48 -33.39
N ASP A 249 18.61 -25.29 -32.28
CA ASP A 249 19.40 -26.33 -31.64
C ASP A 249 19.30 -26.20 -30.12
N PHE A 250 18.70 -27.21 -29.47
CA PHE A 250 18.52 -27.25 -28.02
C PHE A 250 19.85 -27.23 -27.25
N ILE A 251 20.96 -27.69 -27.87
CA ILE A 251 22.30 -27.64 -27.28
C ILE A 251 22.85 -26.20 -27.26
N SER A 252 22.36 -25.34 -28.17
CA SER A 252 22.72 -23.92 -28.23
C SER A 252 21.83 -23.02 -27.37
N PHE A 253 20.83 -23.60 -26.70
CA PHE A 253 19.98 -22.85 -25.78
C PHE A 253 20.81 -22.29 -24.63
N SER A 254 20.79 -20.96 -24.49
CA SER A 254 21.54 -20.25 -23.46
C SER A 254 20.72 -19.10 -22.90
N ASP A 255 21.07 -18.68 -21.69
CA ASP A 255 20.38 -17.61 -20.97
C ASP A 255 20.29 -16.29 -21.75
N SER A 256 21.17 -16.07 -22.72
CA SER A 256 21.14 -14.89 -23.59
C SER A 256 19.87 -14.82 -24.43
N ILE A 257 19.31 -15.96 -24.85
CA ILE A 257 18.10 -16.01 -25.66
C ILE A 257 16.90 -15.52 -24.84
N ILE A 258 16.77 -15.99 -23.58
CA ILE A 258 15.71 -15.52 -22.67
C ILE A 258 15.91 -14.03 -22.33
N ARG A 259 17.15 -13.60 -22.08
CA ARG A 259 17.47 -12.20 -21.76
C ARG A 259 17.07 -11.27 -22.89
N ASN A 260 17.33 -11.63 -24.15
CA ASN A 260 16.95 -10.81 -25.29
C ASN A 260 15.44 -10.59 -25.38
N GLU A 261 14.62 -11.61 -25.06
CA GLU A 261 13.17 -11.47 -25.03
C GLU A 261 12.71 -10.56 -23.88
N ILE A 262 13.31 -10.70 -22.69
CA ILE A 262 13.03 -9.83 -21.55
C ILE A 262 13.42 -8.38 -21.88
N ASP A 263 14.58 -8.17 -22.51
CA ASP A 263 15.07 -6.85 -22.91
C ASP A 263 14.15 -6.23 -23.99
N SER A 264 13.62 -7.04 -24.91
CA SER A 264 12.63 -6.60 -25.91
C SER A 264 11.32 -6.17 -25.26
N LEU A 265 10.77 -6.97 -24.35
CA LEU A 265 9.59 -6.62 -23.56
C LEU A 265 9.80 -5.36 -22.73
N GLN A 266 10.95 -5.26 -22.06
CA GLN A 266 11.31 -4.06 -21.29
C GLN A 266 11.40 -2.84 -22.21
N SER A 267 12.01 -2.98 -23.39
CA SER A 267 12.12 -1.91 -24.37
C SER A 267 10.74 -1.47 -24.89
N ASP A 268 9.83 -2.41 -25.15
CA ASP A 268 8.45 -2.11 -25.56
C ASP A 268 7.74 -1.28 -24.48
N LEU A 269 7.73 -1.75 -23.24
CA LEU A 269 7.13 -1.04 -22.11
C LEU A 269 7.74 0.35 -21.92
N GLN A 270 9.07 0.45 -21.97
CA GLN A 270 9.78 1.73 -21.82
C GLN A 270 9.45 2.71 -22.96
N SER A 271 9.30 2.22 -24.19
CA SER A 271 8.96 3.07 -25.34
C SER A 271 7.53 3.62 -25.29
N ASN A 272 6.65 2.96 -24.53
CA ASN A 272 5.25 3.32 -24.36
C ASN A 272 4.98 4.15 -23.08
N ILE A 273 6.02 4.49 -22.30
CA ILE A 273 5.89 5.41 -21.16
C ILE A 273 5.61 6.82 -21.68
N LYS A 274 4.50 7.42 -21.23
CA LYS A 274 4.20 8.85 -21.38
C LYS A 274 4.46 9.54 -20.04
N GLU A 275 5.35 10.55 -20.03
CA GLU A 275 5.63 11.44 -18.88
C GLU A 275 4.71 12.67 -18.86
#